data_AF-T0SE57-F1
#
_entry.id   AF-T0SE57-F1
#
_cell.length_a   1.000
_cell.length_b   1.000
_cell.length_c   1.000
_cell.angle_alpha   90.00
_cell.angle_beta   90.00
_cell.angle_gamma   90.00
#
_symmetry.space_group_name_H-M   'P 1'
#
loop_
_entity.id
_entity.type
_entity.pdbx_description
1 polymer ?
#
loop_
_entity_poly.entity_id
_entity_poly.type
_entity_poly.pdbx_seq_one_letter_code
_entity_poly.pdbx_strand_id
1 'polypeptide(L)'
;MKFQQTKKSKYGAKKTTVDGIVFDSKAESIYYLQHKNDERMTMQEKFVLMDKFRLNGKLYREIAYKADFVFRNEANEIIKVVDVKGMVLPEFKMKTRIAS
;
A
#
# COMPACT_ATOMS: atom_id res chain seq x y z
N MET A 1 -13.60 37.48 2.49
CA MET A 1 -12.60 36.44 2.16
C MET A 1 -12.87 35.21 3.02
N LYS A 2 -13.11 34.04 2.40
CA LYS A 2 -13.41 32.80 3.13
C LYS A 2 -12.09 32.11 3.51
N PHE A 3 -11.78 32.06 4.80
CA PHE A 3 -10.65 31.30 5.33
C PHE A 3 -10.94 29.81 5.19
N GLN A 4 -10.30 29.15 4.22
CA GLN A 4 -10.44 27.72 4.03
C GLN A 4 -9.58 27.02 5.10
N GLN A 5 -10.23 26.47 6.13
CA GLN A 5 -9.59 25.67 7.17
C GLN A 5 -8.87 24.47 6.54
N THR A 6 -7.54 24.49 6.51
CA THR A 6 -6.75 23.31 6.20
C THR A 6 -6.99 22.29 7.32
N LYS A 7 -7.76 21.24 7.05
CA LYS A 7 -7.89 20.07 7.95
C LYS A 7 -6.48 19.57 8.26
N LYS A 8 -5.96 19.88 9.46
CA LYS A 8 -4.76 19.24 9.97
C LYS A 8 -5.03 17.73 10.00
N SER A 9 -4.18 16.95 9.35
CA SER A 9 -4.21 15.49 9.49
C SER A 9 -4.08 15.15 10.96
N LYS A 10 -4.80 14.13 11.44
CA LYS A 10 -4.87 13.72 12.86
C LYS A 10 -3.49 13.46 13.51
N TYR A 11 -2.42 13.41 12.71
CA TYR A 11 -1.04 13.14 13.12
C TYR A 11 0.00 14.17 12.62
N GLY A 12 -0.40 15.30 12.03
CA GLY A 12 0.57 16.30 11.56
C GLY A 12 1.55 15.80 10.49
N ALA A 13 1.20 14.72 9.78
CA ALA A 13 2.04 14.16 8.74
C ALA A 13 2.26 15.19 7.62
N LYS A 14 3.52 15.59 7.44
CA LYS A 14 3.94 16.45 6.34
C LYS A 14 4.22 15.58 5.13
N LYS A 15 3.52 15.85 4.03
CA LYS A 15 3.84 15.24 2.73
C LYS A 15 5.28 15.57 2.40
N THR A 16 6.04 14.56 2.01
CA THR A 16 7.47 14.70 1.73
C THR A 16 7.71 14.28 0.28
N THR A 17 8.46 15.07 -0.47
CA THR A 17 8.81 14.74 -1.86
C THR A 17 10.27 14.30 -1.90
N VAL A 18 10.54 13.10 -2.41
CA VAL A 18 11.89 12.55 -2.58
C VAL A 18 11.99 11.95 -3.99
N ASP A 19 13.05 12.27 -4.73
CA ASP A 19 13.27 11.80 -6.11
C ASP A 19 12.05 12.05 -7.04
N GLY A 20 11.29 13.13 -6.79
CA GLY A 20 10.07 13.48 -7.53
C GLY A 20 8.80 12.73 -7.09
N ILE A 21 8.90 11.78 -6.16
CA ILE A 21 7.77 11.01 -5.62
C ILE A 21 7.23 11.69 -4.36
N VAL A 22 5.91 11.87 -4.30
CA VAL A 22 5.22 12.42 -3.12
C VAL A 22 4.81 11.30 -2.18
N PHE A 23 5.35 11.33 -0.96
CA PHE A 23 5.02 10.44 0.14
C PHE A 23 4.07 11.13 1.11
N ASP A 24 3.17 10.34 1.72
CA ASP A 24 2.21 10.82 2.69
C ASP A 24 2.86 11.07 4.06
N SER A 25 4.00 10.44 4.32
CA SER A 25 4.75 10.59 5.56
C SER A 25 6.27 10.59 5.34
N LYS A 26 7.01 11.15 6.30
CA LYS A 26 8.49 11.08 6.31
C LYS A 26 8.98 9.63 6.44
N ALA A 27 8.26 8.78 7.18
CA ALA A 27 8.63 7.39 7.36
C ALA A 27 8.63 6.61 6.03
N GLU A 28 7.61 6.80 5.20
CA GLU A 28 7.55 6.21 3.86
C GLU A 28 8.73 6.66 2.99
N SER A 29 9.06 7.95 3.02
CA SER A 29 10.19 8.47 2.25
C SER A 29 11.54 7.89 2.70
N ILE A 30 11.71 7.63 4.00
CA ILE A 30 12.92 6.99 4.54
C ILE A 30 12.97 5.53 4.11
N TYR A 31 11.84 4.81 4.20
CA TYR A 31 11.76 3.41 3.78
C TYR A 31 12.09 3.25 2.30
N TYR A 32 11.56 4.15 1.45
CA TYR A 32 11.90 4.23 0.04
C TYR A 32 13.41 4.45 -0.16
N LEU A 33 14.00 5.45 0.50
CA LEU A 33 15.43 5.75 0.35
C LEU A 33 16.33 4.57 0.73
N GLN A 34 15.92 3.72 1.67
CA GLN A 34 16.65 2.51 2.07
C GLN A 34 16.58 1.40 1.01
N HIS A 35 15.52 1.34 0.20
CA HIS A 35 15.24 0.25 -0.74
C HIS A 35 15.17 0.71 -2.21
N LYS A 36 15.43 1.97 -2.51
CA LYS A 36 15.31 2.53 -3.87
C LYS A 36 16.24 1.91 -4.91
N ASN A 37 17.30 1.25 -4.47
CA ASN A 37 18.24 0.54 -5.33
C ASN A 37 17.83 -0.93 -5.56
N ASP A 38 16.73 -1.38 -4.96
CA ASP A 38 16.17 -2.72 -5.19
C ASP A 38 15.21 -2.66 -6.38
N GLU A 39 15.65 -3.17 -7.53
CA GLU A 39 14.85 -3.25 -8.76
C GLU A 39 13.61 -4.14 -8.61
N ARG A 40 13.56 -4.98 -7.58
CA ARG A 40 12.44 -5.87 -7.28
C ARG A 40 11.37 -5.20 -6.42
N MET A 41 11.61 -3.97 -5.99
CA MET A 41 10.66 -3.16 -5.24
C MET A 41 9.72 -2.44 -6.20
N THR A 42 8.44 -2.66 -5.99
CA THR A 42 7.35 -1.91 -6.62
C THR A 42 6.62 -1.09 -5.57
N MET A 43 6.17 0.09 -5.96
CA MET A 43 5.53 1.04 -5.04
C MET A 43 4.04 1.18 -5.34
N GLN A 44 3.26 1.45 -4.29
CA GLN A 44 1.85 1.83 -4.41
C GLN A 44 0.98 0.82 -5.18
N GLU A 45 1.35 -0.46 -5.15
CA GLU A 45 0.65 -1.51 -5.89
C GLU A 45 -0.74 -1.78 -5.30
N LYS A 46 -1.72 -1.98 -6.19
CA LYS A 46 -3.12 -2.22 -5.83
C LYS A 46 -3.45 -3.70 -5.98
N PHE A 47 -3.90 -4.30 -4.89
CA PHE A 47 -4.39 -5.68 -4.82
C PHE A 47 -5.91 -5.69 -4.78
N VAL A 48 -6.54 -6.31 -5.77
CA VAL A 48 -7.98 -6.56 -5.76
C VAL A 48 -8.24 -7.76 -4.86
N LEU A 49 -8.87 -7.54 -3.71
CA LEU A 49 -9.23 -8.61 -2.78
C LEU A 49 -10.56 -9.26 -3.16
N MET A 50 -11.47 -8.44 -3.69
CA MET A 50 -12.75 -8.90 -4.18
C MET A 50 -13.20 -8.02 -5.33
N ASP A 51 -13.50 -8.66 -6.45
CA ASP A 51 -14.03 -7.99 -7.65
C ASP A 51 -15.38 -7.33 -7.37
N LYS A 52 -15.73 -6.37 -8.23
CA LYS A 52 -17.07 -5.81 -8.26
C LYS A 52 -18.07 -6.94 -8.58
N PHE A 53 -19.13 -7.06 -7.79
CA PHE A 53 -20.18 -8.04 -8.04
C PHE A 53 -21.56 -7.45 -7.80
N ARG A 54 -22.57 -8.10 -8.37
CA ARG A 54 -23.98 -7.77 -8.14
C ARG A 54 -24.61 -8.88 -7.33
N LEU A 55 -25.27 -8.51 -6.24
CA LEU A 55 -26.05 -9.42 -5.42
C LEU A 55 -27.41 -8.78 -5.13
N ASN A 56 -28.49 -9.49 -5.47
CA ASN A 56 -29.87 -9.04 -5.27
C ASN A 56 -30.16 -7.62 -5.81
N GLY A 57 -29.70 -7.34 -7.03
CA GLY A 57 -29.89 -6.03 -7.69
C GLY A 57 -29.02 -4.90 -7.14
N LYS A 58 -28.25 -5.12 -6.06
CA LYS A 58 -27.32 -4.14 -5.50
C LYS A 58 -25.92 -4.36 -6.07
N LEU A 59 -25.29 -3.27 -6.52
CA LEU A 59 -23.90 -3.28 -6.96
C LEU A 59 -22.98 -3.09 -5.76
N TYR A 60 -22.11 -4.07 -5.53
CA TYR A 60 -21.02 -4.00 -4.56
C TYR A 60 -19.75 -3.57 -5.28
N ARG A 61 -19.12 -2.51 -4.76
CA ARG A 61 -17.86 -2.00 -5.31
C ARG A 61 -16.74 -2.97 -5.00
N GLU A 62 -15.73 -2.95 -5.86
CA GLU A 62 -14.47 -3.66 -5.67
C GLU A 62 -13.85 -3.28 -4.30
N ILE A 63 -13.42 -4.29 -3.56
CA ILE A 63 -12.61 -4.09 -2.36
C ILE A 63 -11.16 -4.31 -2.76
N ALA A 64 -10.37 -3.24 -2.66
CA ALA A 64 -8.96 -3.27 -2.99
C ALA A 64 -8.11 -2.79 -1.81
N TYR A 65 -6.94 -3.41 -1.67
CA TYR A 65 -5.89 -3.01 -0.78
C TYR A 65 -4.77 -2.33 -1.58
N LYS A 66 -4.24 -1.21 -1.09
CA LYS A 66 -3.12 -0.50 -1.73
C LYS A 66 -1.94 -0.55 -0.78
N ALA A 67 -0.89 -1.28 -1.16
CA ALA A 67 0.33 -1.38 -0.37
C ALA A 67 1.30 -0.23 -0.69
N ASP A 68 2.12 0.19 0.27
CA ASP A 68 3.14 1.22 0.02
C ASP A 68 4.31 0.66 -0.79
N PHE A 69 4.80 -0.52 -0.41
CA PHE A 69 5.91 -1.21 -1.09
C PHE A 69 5.66 -2.71 -1.20
N VAL A 70 6.03 -3.29 -2.34
CA VAL A 70 5.89 -4.72 -2.64
C VAL A 70 7.20 -5.22 -3.25
N PHE A 71 7.74 -6.29 -2.69
CA PHE A 71 8.96 -6.93 -3.19
C PHE A 71 8.60 -8.25 -3.83
N ARG A 72 9.21 -8.51 -4.99
CA ARG A 72 9.00 -9.74 -5.77
C ARG A 72 10.31 -10.53 -5.93
N ASN A 73 10.20 -11.83 -6.18
CA ASN A 73 11.36 -12.64 -6.58
C ASN A 73 11.57 -12.59 -8.11
N GLU A 74 12.57 -13.31 -8.61
CA GLU A 74 12.87 -13.40 -10.05
C GLU A 74 11.75 -14.07 -10.86
N ALA A 75 10.93 -14.91 -10.21
CA ALA A 75 9.73 -15.50 -10.79
C ALA A 75 8.50 -14.58 -10.73
N ASN A 76 8.69 -13.30 -10.36
CA ASN A 76 7.66 -12.28 -10.21
C ASN A 76 6.60 -12.58 -9.11
N GLU A 77 6.91 -13.49 -8.19
CA GLU A 77 6.06 -13.83 -7.05
C GLU A 77 6.30 -12.85 -5.90
N ILE A 78 5.23 -12.47 -5.21
CA ILE A 78 5.31 -11.53 -4.08
C ILE A 78 5.94 -12.23 -2.88
N ILE A 79 7.06 -11.69 -2.41
CA ILE A 79 7.77 -12.21 -1.23
C ILE A 79 7.56 -11.34 0.01
N LYS A 80 7.25 -10.05 -0.17
CA LYS A 80 7.05 -9.11 0.95
C LYS A 80 6.14 -7.96 0.53
N VAL A 81 5.18 -7.62 1.39
CA VAL A 81 4.32 -6.44 1.25
C VAL A 81 4.51 -5.58 2.50
N VAL A 82 4.72 -4.29 2.32
CA VAL A 82 5.00 -3.33 3.40
C VAL A 82 4.03 -2.18 3.32
N ASP A 83 3.41 -1.90 4.47
CA ASP A 83 2.57 -0.74 4.73
C ASP A 83 3.23 0.06 5.85
N VAL A 84 3.77 1.23 5.52
CA VAL A 84 4.51 2.06 6.48
C VAL A 84 3.53 2.79 7.40
N LYS A 85 2.27 2.89 6.99
CA LYS A 85 1.25 3.72 7.64
C LYS A 85 0.25 2.88 8.42
N GLY A 86 0.77 2.18 9.43
CA GLY A 86 -0.02 1.67 10.55
C GLY A 86 -0.38 0.20 10.42
N MET A 87 0.15 -0.57 11.38
CA MET A 87 0.02 -2.01 11.55
C MET A 87 0.83 -2.85 10.57
N VAL A 88 2.01 -3.26 11.04
CA VAL A 88 2.56 -4.57 10.70
C VAL A 88 1.49 -5.60 11.05
N LEU A 89 0.68 -6.01 10.07
CA LEU A 89 -0.12 -7.23 10.19
C LEU A 89 0.91 -8.37 10.21
N PRO A 90 1.10 -9.08 11.33
CA PRO A 90 2.25 -9.97 11.46
C PRO A 90 2.23 -11.17 10.50
N GLU A 91 1.11 -11.53 9.85
CA GLU A 91 1.03 -12.80 9.12
C GLU A 91 0.06 -12.75 7.93
N PHE A 92 0.52 -12.30 6.75
CA PHE A 92 0.05 -12.87 5.49
C PHE A 92 0.97 -14.04 5.10
N LYS A 93 1.05 -15.06 5.98
CA LYS A 93 1.45 -16.40 5.55
C LYS A 93 0.24 -16.99 4.83
N MET A 94 0.08 -16.67 3.55
CA MET A 94 -0.71 -17.51 2.65
C MET A 94 0.02 -18.85 2.56
N LYS A 95 -0.25 -19.72 3.54
CA LYS A 95 0.27 -21.08 3.58
C LYS A 95 -0.52 -21.87 2.55
N THR A 96 -0.02 -21.88 1.32
CA THR A 96 -0.49 -22.81 0.29
C THR A 96 -0.22 -24.23 0.78
N ARG A 97 -1.28 -24.94 1.18
CA ARG A 97 -1.42 -26.38 0.92
C ARG A 97 -2.89 -26.76 1.07
N ILE A 98 -3.55 -26.75 -0.09
CA ILE A 98 -4.68 -27.63 -0.41
C ILE A 98 -4.15 -29.08 -0.30
N ALA A 99 -5.04 -29.96 0.14
CA ALA A 99 -4.90 -31.38 0.43
C ALA A 99 -3.81 -32.18 -0.34
N SER A 100 -3.19 -33.09 0.41
CA SER A 100 -2.76 -34.41 -0.06
C SER A 100 -3.21 -35.43 0.98
#